data_AF-A0A1X0NJ61-F1
#
_entry.id   AF-A0A1X0NJ61-F1
#
_cell.length_a   1.000
_cell.length_b   1.000
_cell.length_c   1.000
_cell.angle_alpha   90.00
_cell.angle_beta   90.00
_cell.angle_gamma   90.00
#
_symmetry.space_group_name_H-M   'P 1'
#
loop_
_entity.id
_entity.type
_entity.pdbx_description
1 polymer ?
#
loop_
_entity_poly.entity_id
_entity_poly.type
_entity_poly.pdbx_seq_one_letter_code
_entity_poly.pdbx_strand_id
1 'polypeptide(L)'
;MPSCCLCCNDPPNYVNGKPTVSGGDVISCFEDGRLFRVIKGKKWYYYNDTQESVMDVNVVFGVGSVIKALGNTQIHQTDSSGAGVANLRVMPLETEPFIKGKPQGFNIIVSEESVTDEQKRMYMKTAHETVAKNMQKVRDVLKKAKEGAVAAMKNEDRAVYLCIKYKVSYVDMNFPPIADSLRPSSDTSTRNRRLENLNDFAWRRPRDYLPRSWHKKIALYRKKITPQSIDQGTLGDCWFLCSISALAEEPKNIRSLFLNPHWCCRKKQERRAGAYRVTLNINGIWRTLIVDDYLPSTSKLPCFARSRHSPCDLWVSLLEKAYAKAYGSYAAISGGSPTYALQDLTGFPSFYFKKLWNDALKSSDSADKFFKLLHQWRHQKYLITVDTPSEDVRSYSSRRRMSNIEADEVERLYKKAGLAMGHAYTVLDVRHFPLHRLCMLKIRNPWANDVEWSGDWSDNSDMWKKYPIIKALCRPEKKKDGVFWMEWKDVVKFFEDGCVCFYRPGRFEYRIPAVFDGEVPNIVLEVVVKKKKKFKAFVMLQQRETRGLPPGHPESQQTGLLITIFAADG
;
A
#
# COMPACT_ATOMS: atom_id res chain seq x y z
N MET A 1 13.82 43.26 4.62
CA MET A 1 13.69 41.91 4.01
C MET A 1 15.08 41.28 4.03
N PRO A 2 15.32 40.16 4.73
CA PRO A 2 16.65 39.57 4.72
C PRO A 2 16.83 38.69 3.48
N SER A 3 17.92 38.95 2.77
CA SER A 3 18.45 38.21 1.63
C SER A 3 19.04 36.88 2.10
N CYS A 4 18.48 35.75 1.63
CA CYS A 4 19.07 34.43 1.84
C CYS A 4 20.16 34.13 0.79
N CYS A 5 21.32 33.69 1.27
CA CYS A 5 22.51 33.33 0.51
C CYS A 5 22.31 32.02 -0.29
N LEU A 6 22.66 32.04 -1.58
CA LEU A 6 22.51 30.96 -2.59
C LEU A 6 23.57 29.82 -2.49
N CYS A 7 24.02 29.46 -1.29
CA CYS A 7 25.19 28.56 -1.15
C CYS A 7 24.86 27.13 -0.68
N CYS A 8 23.61 26.84 -0.32
CA CYS A 8 23.18 25.52 0.13
C CYS A 8 21.85 25.16 -0.54
N ASN A 9 21.88 24.71 -1.80
CA ASN A 9 20.66 24.17 -2.40
C ASN A 9 20.41 22.78 -1.82
N ASP A 10 19.39 22.68 -0.97
CA ASP A 10 18.80 21.38 -0.62
C ASP A 10 18.49 20.59 -1.90
N PRO A 11 18.66 19.25 -1.90
CA PRO A 11 18.35 18.45 -3.07
C PRO A 11 16.88 18.63 -3.48
N PRO A 12 16.58 18.71 -4.79
CA PRO A 12 15.22 18.91 -5.28
C PRO A 12 14.28 17.82 -4.75
N ASN A 13 13.19 18.24 -4.12
CA ASN A 13 12.21 17.37 -3.51
C ASN A 13 11.15 16.94 -4.53
N TYR A 14 11.42 15.87 -5.28
CA TYR A 14 10.43 15.26 -6.17
C TYR A 14 9.43 14.41 -5.40
N VAL A 15 8.15 14.58 -5.68
CA VAL A 15 7.03 13.88 -5.05
C VAL A 15 6.70 12.57 -5.78
N ASN A 16 6.51 12.63 -7.10
CA ASN A 16 5.88 11.55 -7.88
C ASN A 16 6.85 10.73 -8.74
N GLY A 17 8.01 11.30 -9.07
CA GLY A 17 9.04 10.61 -9.83
C GLY A 17 10.38 11.35 -9.74
N LYS A 18 11.19 11.27 -10.80
CA LYS A 18 12.46 12.01 -10.95
C LYS A 18 12.73 12.21 -12.44
N PRO A 19 13.42 13.29 -12.84
CA PRO A 19 13.80 13.50 -14.22
C PRO A 19 14.63 12.32 -14.75
N THR A 20 14.41 11.96 -16.02
CA THR A 20 15.19 10.91 -16.69
C THR A 20 16.66 11.31 -16.90
N VAL A 21 16.94 12.62 -16.89
CA VAL A 21 18.27 13.21 -16.97
C VAL A 21 18.82 13.45 -15.55
N SER A 22 19.99 12.89 -15.25
CA SER A 22 20.68 13.02 -13.96
C SER A 22 22.05 13.70 -14.09
N GLY A 23 22.53 14.32 -13.00
CA GLY A 23 23.84 14.96 -12.93
C GLY A 23 23.89 16.33 -13.63
N GLY A 24 22.89 17.16 -13.38
CA GLY A 24 22.80 18.54 -13.85
C GLY A 24 22.13 19.42 -12.80
N ASP A 25 22.17 20.73 -12.97
CA ASP A 25 21.55 21.69 -12.07
C ASP A 25 20.03 21.61 -12.20
N VAL A 26 19.35 21.38 -11.09
CA VAL A 26 17.89 21.26 -11.03
C VAL A 26 17.33 22.48 -10.36
N ILE A 27 16.38 23.13 -11.02
CA ILE A 27 15.73 24.34 -10.54
C ILE A 27 14.23 24.08 -10.56
N SER A 28 13.58 24.25 -9.41
CA SER A 28 12.12 24.17 -9.33
C SER A 28 11.49 25.38 -10.03
N CYS A 29 10.47 25.14 -10.85
CA CYS A 29 9.70 26.21 -11.50
C CYS A 29 8.54 26.71 -10.62
N PHE A 30 8.20 25.97 -9.56
CA PHE A 30 7.16 26.32 -8.58
C PHE A 30 7.66 26.05 -7.15
N GLU A 31 7.13 26.74 -6.15
CA GLU A 31 7.52 26.53 -4.74
C GLU A 31 7.22 25.11 -4.25
N ASP A 32 6.15 24.50 -4.75
CA ASP A 32 5.68 23.16 -4.39
C ASP A 32 6.39 22.01 -5.14
N GLY A 33 7.32 22.32 -6.05
CA GLY A 33 8.09 21.29 -6.75
C GLY A 33 7.30 20.51 -7.79
N ARG A 34 6.28 21.08 -8.44
CA ARG A 34 5.48 20.35 -9.45
C ARG A 34 6.05 20.33 -10.87
N LEU A 35 7.00 21.22 -11.19
CA LEU A 35 7.73 21.23 -12.46
C LEU A 35 9.19 21.63 -12.19
N PHE A 36 10.13 20.95 -12.83
CA PHE A 36 11.55 21.20 -12.67
C PHE A 36 12.24 21.45 -14.00
N ARG A 37 13.07 22.49 -14.05
CA ARG A 37 14.05 22.68 -15.13
C ARG A 37 15.36 21.99 -14.77
N VAL A 38 15.85 21.14 -15.65
CA VAL A 38 17.12 20.42 -15.47
C VAL A 38 18.11 20.91 -16.52
N ILE A 39 19.28 21.40 -16.08
CA ILE A 39 20.34 21.91 -16.95
C ILE A 39 21.53 20.95 -16.87
N LYS A 40 21.86 20.30 -17.98
CA LYS A 40 23.02 19.40 -18.07
C LYS A 40 23.94 19.83 -19.21
N GLY A 41 25.07 20.41 -18.85
CA GLY A 41 25.96 21.07 -19.81
C GLY A 41 25.23 22.22 -20.50
N LYS A 42 25.24 22.26 -21.84
CA LYS A 42 24.51 23.26 -22.64
C LYS A 42 23.07 22.85 -23.00
N LYS A 43 22.47 21.86 -22.33
CA LYS A 43 21.13 21.36 -22.63
C LYS A 43 20.18 21.60 -21.47
N TRP A 44 18.97 22.04 -21.80
CA TRP A 44 17.87 22.21 -20.86
C TRP A 44 16.82 21.14 -21.10
N TYR A 45 16.17 20.72 -20.02
CA TYR A 45 15.07 19.78 -20.00
C TYR A 45 14.03 20.28 -19.00
N TYR A 46 12.78 19.87 -19.18
CA TYR A 46 11.73 20.05 -18.20
C TYR A 46 11.18 18.72 -17.75
N TYR A 47 10.98 18.56 -16.44
CA TYR A 47 10.36 17.38 -15.84
C TYR A 47 9.12 17.80 -15.09
N ASN A 48 7.96 17.36 -15.58
CA ASN A 48 6.67 17.59 -14.96
C ASN A 48 6.44 16.49 -13.92
N ASP A 49 6.42 16.85 -12.63
CA ASP A 49 6.23 15.92 -11.53
C ASP A 49 4.76 15.80 -11.11
N THR A 50 3.82 16.38 -11.85
CA THR A 50 2.38 16.18 -11.61
C THR A 50 1.89 14.86 -12.21
N GLN A 51 0.72 14.41 -11.74
CA GLN A 51 0.06 13.19 -12.20
C GLN A 51 -1.10 13.47 -13.16
N GLU A 52 -1.70 14.67 -13.10
CA GLU A 52 -2.96 14.98 -13.78
C GLU A 52 -2.92 16.29 -14.60
N SER A 53 -1.78 16.98 -14.57
CA SER A 53 -1.62 18.28 -15.20
C SER A 53 -0.60 18.23 -16.33
N VAL A 54 -0.96 18.84 -17.46
CA VAL A 54 -0.04 19.14 -18.53
C VAL A 54 0.62 20.47 -18.22
N MET A 55 1.95 20.54 -18.37
CA MET A 55 2.72 21.75 -18.14
C MET A 55 3.14 22.32 -19.49
N ASP A 56 2.60 23.49 -19.84
CA ASP A 56 3.00 24.23 -21.03
C ASP A 56 4.05 25.27 -20.66
N VAL A 57 5.27 25.01 -21.14
CA VAL A 57 6.44 25.82 -20.81
C VAL A 57 6.77 26.72 -21.98
N ASN A 58 6.66 28.02 -21.73
CA ASN A 58 6.94 29.07 -22.70
C ASN A 58 8.14 29.88 -22.20
N VAL A 59 9.23 29.90 -22.95
CA VAL A 59 10.43 30.66 -22.58
C VAL A 59 10.70 31.71 -23.64
N VAL A 60 10.69 32.97 -23.22
CA VAL A 60 11.09 34.10 -24.04
C VAL A 60 12.57 34.33 -23.84
N PHE A 61 13.37 34.21 -24.89
CA PHE A 61 14.81 34.39 -24.87
C PHE A 61 15.18 35.79 -25.38
N GLY A 62 16.13 36.42 -24.69
CA GLY A 62 16.65 37.73 -25.06
C GLY A 62 17.58 37.69 -26.27
N VAL A 63 17.82 38.87 -26.83
CA VAL A 63 18.73 39.11 -27.96
C VAL A 63 20.13 38.55 -27.66
N GLY A 64 20.76 37.94 -28.66
CA GLY A 64 22.09 37.31 -28.53
C GLY A 64 22.06 35.87 -27.98
N SER A 65 20.87 35.28 -27.80
CA SER A 65 20.72 33.87 -27.45
C SER A 65 21.06 32.95 -28.62
N VAL A 66 22.02 32.04 -28.42
CA VAL A 66 22.37 31.01 -29.43
C VAL A 66 21.82 29.68 -28.96
N ILE A 67 20.63 29.32 -29.43
CA ILE A 67 19.85 28.18 -28.97
C ILE A 67 19.30 27.35 -30.13
N LYS A 68 19.17 26.04 -29.92
CA LYS A 68 18.55 25.09 -30.85
C LYS A 68 17.47 24.30 -30.12
N ALA A 69 16.31 24.18 -30.73
CA ALA A 69 15.21 23.34 -30.25
C ALA A 69 15.65 21.87 -30.11
N LEU A 70 15.16 21.19 -29.09
CA LEU A 70 15.30 19.75 -28.91
C LEU A 70 13.93 19.08 -28.76
N GLY A 71 13.85 17.82 -29.18
CA GLY A 71 12.64 17.01 -29.04
C GLY A 71 11.43 17.68 -29.65
N ASN A 72 10.38 17.83 -28.83
CA ASN A 72 9.09 18.40 -29.23
C ASN A 72 9.03 19.94 -29.05
N THR A 73 10.15 20.59 -28.73
CA THR A 73 10.19 22.04 -28.53
C THR A 73 10.00 22.76 -29.85
N GLN A 74 9.03 23.68 -29.87
CA GLN A 74 8.82 24.60 -30.98
C GLN A 74 9.55 25.91 -30.64
N ILE A 75 10.26 26.49 -31.62
CA ILE A 75 10.89 27.79 -31.45
C ILE A 75 10.37 28.70 -32.56
N HIS A 76 9.83 29.84 -32.17
CA HIS A 76 9.49 30.95 -33.04
C HIS A 76 10.51 32.07 -32.80
N GLN A 77 11.53 32.15 -33.67
CA GLN A 77 12.49 33.27 -33.66
C GLN A 77 11.86 34.50 -34.30
N THR A 78 12.04 35.66 -33.68
CA THR A 78 11.47 36.92 -34.15
C THR A 78 12.32 37.59 -35.24
N ASP A 79 13.63 37.26 -35.32
CA ASP A 79 14.59 37.76 -36.31
C ASP A 79 15.98 37.08 -36.18
N SER A 80 16.97 37.54 -36.95
CA SER A 80 18.38 37.09 -36.88
C SER A 80 19.14 37.55 -35.61
N SER A 81 18.49 38.27 -34.69
CA SER A 81 19.13 38.78 -33.46
C SER A 81 19.31 37.68 -32.40
N GLY A 82 18.67 36.52 -32.58
CA GLY A 82 18.67 35.41 -31.63
C GLY A 82 17.58 35.51 -30.56
N ALA A 83 16.79 36.60 -30.53
CA ALA A 83 15.57 36.67 -29.74
C ALA A 83 14.50 35.71 -30.28
N GLY A 84 13.73 35.10 -29.39
CA GLY A 84 12.69 34.17 -29.79
C GLY A 84 11.94 33.54 -28.63
N VAL A 85 10.80 32.96 -28.95
CA VAL A 85 9.95 32.24 -28.00
C VAL A 85 10.10 30.75 -28.26
N ALA A 86 10.35 29.98 -27.21
CA ALA A 86 10.35 28.53 -27.26
C ALA A 86 9.22 27.97 -26.43
N ASN A 87 8.45 27.05 -27.01
CA ASN A 87 7.27 26.46 -26.42
C ASN A 87 7.47 24.95 -26.33
N LEU A 88 7.15 24.36 -25.17
CA LEU A 88 7.22 22.93 -24.95
C LEU A 88 6.08 22.50 -24.03
N ARG A 89 5.32 21.52 -24.50
CA ARG A 89 4.31 20.81 -23.72
C ARG A 89 4.94 19.60 -23.04
N VAL A 90 4.82 19.51 -21.71
CA VAL A 90 5.39 18.44 -20.88
C VAL A 90 4.26 17.69 -20.19
N MET A 91 4.02 16.45 -20.60
CA MET A 91 2.97 15.61 -20.03
C MET A 91 3.31 15.19 -18.58
N PRO A 92 2.31 14.78 -17.77
CA PRO A 92 2.55 14.21 -16.44
C PRO A 92 3.68 13.18 -16.42
N LEU A 93 4.64 13.36 -15.50
CA LEU A 93 5.79 12.47 -15.23
C LEU A 93 6.79 12.30 -16.37
N GLU A 94 6.68 13.10 -17.42
CA GLU A 94 7.60 13.07 -18.55
C GLU A 94 8.76 14.06 -18.35
N THR A 95 9.92 13.69 -18.88
CA THR A 95 11.09 14.60 -18.97
C THR A 95 11.34 14.90 -20.42
N GLU A 96 11.04 16.11 -20.84
CA GLU A 96 11.18 16.52 -22.23
C GLU A 96 12.42 17.39 -22.42
N PRO A 97 13.25 17.10 -23.44
CA PRO A 97 14.36 17.98 -23.80
C PRO A 97 13.82 19.28 -24.38
N PHE A 98 14.36 20.41 -23.93
CA PHE A 98 13.88 21.72 -24.32
C PHE A 98 14.77 22.37 -25.37
N ILE A 99 15.95 22.84 -24.96
CA ILE A 99 16.89 23.51 -25.87
C ILE A 99 18.32 23.03 -25.65
N LYS A 100 19.18 23.24 -26.65
CA LYS A 100 20.64 23.18 -26.54
C LYS A 100 21.22 24.53 -26.91
N GLY A 101 22.04 25.15 -26.06
CA GLY A 101 22.67 26.42 -26.39
C GLY A 101 23.11 27.23 -25.18
N LYS A 102 23.36 28.52 -25.41
CA LYS A 102 23.69 29.52 -24.40
C LYS A 102 22.65 30.66 -24.48
N PRO A 103 21.57 30.60 -23.69
CA PRO A 103 20.59 31.68 -23.66
C PRO A 103 21.17 32.94 -22.98
N GLN A 104 20.82 34.12 -23.48
CA GLN A 104 21.19 35.44 -22.95
C GLN A 104 19.94 36.19 -22.50
N GLY A 105 19.67 36.17 -21.20
CA GLY A 105 18.41 36.67 -20.63
C GLY A 105 17.22 35.80 -21.03
N PHE A 106 16.35 35.47 -20.09
CA PHE A 106 15.13 34.74 -20.40
C PHE A 106 14.05 34.99 -19.36
N ASN A 107 12.80 34.88 -19.79
CA ASN A 107 11.64 34.81 -18.91
C ASN A 107 10.90 33.49 -19.14
N ILE A 108 10.56 32.79 -18.06
CA ILE A 108 9.83 31.51 -18.11
C ILE A 108 8.39 31.78 -17.69
N ILE A 109 7.47 31.47 -18.58
CA ILE A 109 6.04 31.51 -18.34
C ILE A 109 5.55 30.06 -18.43
N VAL A 110 5.03 29.54 -17.32
CA VAL A 110 4.47 28.19 -17.26
C VAL A 110 2.97 28.30 -17.03
N SER A 111 2.19 27.63 -17.88
CA SER A 111 0.76 27.40 -17.65
C SER A 111 0.51 25.93 -17.32
N GLU A 112 -0.41 25.71 -16.39
CA GLU A 112 -0.87 24.39 -15.99
C GLU A 112 -2.26 24.16 -16.57
N GLU A 113 -2.41 23.09 -17.35
CA GLU A 113 -3.70 22.66 -17.89
C GLU A 113 -4.05 21.30 -17.30
N SER A 114 -5.30 21.10 -16.89
CA SER A 114 -5.78 19.75 -16.61
C SER A 114 -5.78 18.93 -17.90
N VAL A 115 -5.39 17.66 -17.84
CA VAL A 115 -5.55 16.75 -18.98
C VAL A 115 -7.02 16.74 -19.40
N THR A 116 -7.31 17.02 -20.68
CA THR A 116 -8.70 17.13 -21.17
C THR A 116 -9.41 15.79 -21.10
N ASP A 117 -10.73 15.78 -20.98
CA ASP A 117 -11.50 14.53 -20.96
C ASP A 117 -11.31 13.72 -22.24
N GLU A 118 -11.10 14.39 -23.37
CA GLU A 118 -10.77 13.72 -24.64
C GLU A 118 -9.42 13.00 -24.58
N GLN A 119 -8.39 13.66 -24.05
CA GLN A 119 -7.07 13.04 -23.85
C GLN A 119 -7.15 11.87 -22.86
N LYS A 120 -7.88 12.02 -21.75
CA LYS A 120 -8.14 10.92 -20.80
C LYS A 120 -8.80 9.74 -21.51
N ARG A 121 -9.89 9.98 -22.26
CA ARG A 121 -10.58 8.95 -23.06
C ARG A 121 -9.66 8.27 -24.06
N MET A 122 -8.80 9.01 -24.76
CA MET A 122 -7.82 8.46 -25.70
C MET A 122 -6.79 7.55 -24.99
N TYR A 123 -6.27 7.97 -23.85
CA TYR A 123 -5.34 7.16 -23.05
C TYR A 123 -6.00 5.87 -22.54
N MET A 124 -7.26 5.96 -22.10
CA MET A 124 -8.02 4.81 -21.62
C MET A 124 -8.31 3.82 -22.76
N LYS A 125 -8.79 4.31 -23.91
CA LYS A 125 -9.00 3.50 -25.11
C LYS A 125 -7.74 2.73 -25.52
N THR A 126 -6.60 3.43 -25.60
CA THR A 126 -5.31 2.82 -25.96
C THR A 126 -4.89 1.72 -24.96
N ALA A 127 -5.18 1.92 -23.68
CA ALA A 127 -4.93 0.92 -22.64
C ALA A 127 -5.77 -0.33 -22.84
N HIS A 128 -7.08 -0.15 -23.05
CA HIS A 128 -8.04 -1.23 -23.23
C HIS A 128 -7.71 -2.06 -24.48
N GLU A 129 -7.36 -1.41 -25.58
CA GLU A 129 -6.92 -2.10 -26.81
C GLU A 129 -5.63 -2.90 -26.57
N THR A 130 -4.67 -2.34 -25.84
CA THR A 130 -3.40 -3.03 -25.50
C THR A 130 -3.66 -4.26 -24.63
N VAL A 131 -4.52 -4.13 -23.62
CA VAL A 131 -4.96 -5.23 -22.76
C VAL A 131 -5.64 -6.32 -23.58
N ALA A 132 -6.65 -5.96 -24.38
CA ALA A 132 -7.40 -6.91 -25.20
C ALA A 132 -6.48 -7.69 -26.16
N LYS A 133 -5.54 -6.99 -26.81
CA LYS A 133 -4.51 -7.61 -27.67
C LYS A 133 -3.61 -8.57 -26.91
N ASN A 134 -3.19 -8.24 -25.69
CA ASN A 134 -2.34 -9.11 -24.89
C ASN A 134 -3.10 -10.31 -24.32
N MET A 135 -4.36 -10.15 -23.90
CA MET A 135 -5.24 -11.26 -23.54
C MET A 135 -5.43 -12.23 -24.71
N GLN A 136 -5.67 -11.71 -25.92
CA GLN A 136 -5.75 -12.54 -27.12
C GLN A 136 -4.44 -13.30 -27.39
N LYS A 137 -3.30 -12.59 -27.23
CA LYS A 137 -1.93 -13.11 -27.04
C LYS A 137 -1.90 -14.46 -26.30
N VAL A 138 -2.38 -14.39 -25.07
CA VAL A 138 -2.36 -15.50 -24.12
C VAL A 138 -3.36 -16.59 -24.54
N ARG A 139 -4.57 -16.24 -24.96
CA ARG A 139 -5.57 -17.22 -25.46
C ARG A 139 -5.02 -18.05 -26.62
N ASP A 140 -4.35 -17.41 -27.58
CA ASP A 140 -3.79 -18.10 -28.75
C ASP A 140 -2.67 -19.07 -28.33
N VAL A 141 -1.84 -18.66 -27.37
CA VAL A 141 -0.79 -19.51 -26.81
C VAL A 141 -1.38 -20.69 -26.00
N LEU A 142 -2.46 -20.47 -25.24
CA LEU A 142 -3.16 -21.53 -24.51
C LEU A 142 -3.77 -22.57 -25.46
N LYS A 143 -4.30 -22.15 -26.61
CA LYS A 143 -4.81 -23.06 -27.65
C LYS A 143 -3.75 -23.97 -28.26
N LYS A 144 -2.47 -23.60 -28.24
CA LYS A 144 -1.35 -24.41 -28.76
C LYS A 144 -1.00 -25.61 -27.86
N ALA A 145 -1.61 -25.73 -26.69
CA ALA A 145 -1.27 -26.76 -25.72
C ALA A 145 -2.14 -28.03 -25.84
N LYS A 146 -2.70 -28.31 -27.02
CA LYS A 146 -3.66 -29.41 -27.23
C LYS A 146 -3.05 -30.81 -27.15
N GLU A 147 -1.73 -30.98 -27.13
CA GLU A 147 -1.07 -32.30 -27.15
C GLU A 147 0.14 -32.40 -26.20
N GLY A 148 0.41 -33.60 -25.65
CA GLY A 148 1.57 -33.94 -24.83
C GLY A 148 1.49 -33.57 -23.34
N ALA A 149 2.62 -33.64 -22.62
CA ALA A 149 2.73 -33.41 -21.16
C ALA A 149 2.22 -32.03 -20.68
N VAL A 150 2.06 -31.06 -21.61
CA VAL A 150 1.52 -29.73 -21.33
C VAL A 150 -0.02 -29.73 -21.26
N ALA A 151 -0.69 -30.68 -21.92
CA ALA A 151 -2.14 -30.84 -21.84
C ALA A 151 -2.60 -31.32 -20.45
N ALA A 152 -1.75 -32.09 -19.77
CA ALA A 152 -1.99 -32.63 -18.42
C ALA A 152 -1.85 -31.58 -17.29
N MET A 153 -1.22 -30.43 -17.55
CA MET A 153 -1.16 -29.33 -16.58
C MET A 153 -2.52 -28.64 -16.47
N LYS A 154 -3.28 -28.95 -15.41
CA LYS A 154 -4.51 -28.24 -15.05
C LYS A 154 -4.17 -27.17 -14.01
N ASN A 155 -3.95 -25.92 -14.41
CA ASN A 155 -3.86 -24.72 -13.54
C ASN A 155 -3.18 -23.53 -14.26
N GLU A 156 -3.10 -22.40 -13.56
CA GLU A 156 -2.40 -21.16 -13.95
C GLU A 156 -0.90 -21.38 -14.27
N ASP A 157 -0.24 -22.39 -13.69
CA ASP A 157 1.16 -22.72 -14.00
C ASP A 157 1.38 -23.06 -15.48
N ARG A 158 0.41 -23.72 -16.11
CA ARG A 158 0.43 -24.00 -17.55
C ARG A 158 0.46 -22.71 -18.36
N ALA A 159 -0.38 -21.75 -17.99
CA ALA A 159 -0.46 -20.46 -18.68
C ALA A 159 0.88 -19.73 -18.58
N VAL A 160 1.47 -19.66 -17.38
CA VAL A 160 2.80 -19.08 -17.17
C VAL A 160 3.88 -19.80 -17.99
N TYR A 161 3.87 -21.14 -17.99
CA TYR A 161 4.82 -21.95 -18.76
C TYR A 161 4.75 -21.64 -20.25
N LEU A 162 3.55 -21.62 -20.82
CA LEU A 162 3.34 -21.37 -22.24
C LEU A 162 3.71 -19.94 -22.63
N CYS A 163 3.35 -18.95 -21.81
CA CYS A 163 3.78 -17.56 -21.99
C CYS A 163 5.31 -17.43 -22.05
N ILE A 164 6.04 -18.09 -21.14
CA ILE A 164 7.50 -18.13 -21.17
C ILE A 164 8.01 -18.81 -22.46
N LYS A 165 7.48 -19.99 -22.80
CA LYS A 165 7.91 -20.78 -23.96
C LYS A 165 7.77 -20.01 -25.26
N TYR A 166 6.63 -19.33 -25.45
CA TYR A 166 6.31 -18.58 -26.66
C TYR A 166 6.68 -17.09 -26.58
N LYS A 167 7.41 -16.67 -25.55
CA LYS A 167 7.84 -15.27 -25.33
C LYS A 167 6.67 -14.26 -25.36
N VAL A 168 5.53 -14.66 -24.83
CA VAL A 168 4.34 -13.81 -24.66
C VAL A 168 4.27 -13.35 -23.22
N SER A 169 4.03 -12.05 -22.98
CA SER A 169 3.80 -11.54 -21.63
C SER A 169 2.58 -12.23 -21.02
N TYR A 170 2.74 -12.76 -19.81
CA TYR A 170 1.68 -13.40 -19.06
C TYR A 170 0.57 -12.40 -18.73
N VAL A 171 -0.67 -12.78 -19.03
CA VAL A 171 -1.88 -12.09 -18.59
C VAL A 171 -2.65 -13.09 -17.76
N ASP A 172 -3.07 -12.67 -16.57
CA ASP A 172 -3.86 -13.49 -15.66
C ASP A 172 -5.28 -13.60 -16.19
N MET A 173 -5.63 -14.76 -16.75
CA MET A 173 -6.96 -14.98 -17.32
C MET A 173 -8.02 -15.28 -16.25
N ASN A 174 -7.61 -15.56 -15.01
CA ASN A 174 -8.51 -15.83 -13.87
C ASN A 174 -8.77 -14.57 -13.04
N PHE A 175 -7.94 -13.54 -13.20
CA PHE A 175 -8.17 -12.19 -12.68
C PHE A 175 -7.82 -11.16 -13.76
N PRO A 176 -8.61 -11.13 -14.85
CA PRO A 176 -8.26 -10.37 -16.04
C PRO A 176 -8.23 -8.85 -15.78
N PRO A 177 -7.35 -8.09 -16.44
CA PRO A 177 -7.28 -6.64 -16.30
C PRO A 177 -8.47 -5.93 -17.00
N ILE A 178 -9.67 -6.13 -16.47
CA ILE A 178 -10.95 -5.61 -16.97
C ILE A 178 -11.78 -5.05 -15.81
N ALA A 179 -12.91 -4.42 -16.14
CA ALA A 179 -13.82 -3.81 -15.16
C ALA A 179 -14.27 -4.80 -14.07
N ASP A 180 -14.59 -6.06 -14.42
CA ASP A 180 -15.07 -7.05 -13.44
C ASP A 180 -14.06 -7.37 -12.33
N SER A 181 -12.75 -7.28 -12.61
CA SER A 181 -11.72 -7.46 -11.57
C SER A 181 -11.55 -6.24 -10.67
N LEU A 182 -12.03 -5.06 -11.10
CA LEU A 182 -12.19 -3.90 -10.21
C LEU A 182 -13.45 -4.07 -9.37
N ARG A 183 -14.59 -4.28 -10.04
CA ARG A 183 -15.90 -4.47 -9.44
C ARG A 183 -16.77 -5.31 -10.40
N PRO A 184 -17.21 -6.51 -10.00
CA PRO A 184 -18.06 -7.35 -10.82
C PRO A 184 -19.40 -6.66 -11.09
N SER A 185 -19.95 -6.86 -12.29
CA SER A 185 -21.30 -6.37 -12.63
C SER A 185 -22.41 -6.89 -11.69
N SER A 186 -22.21 -8.03 -11.04
CA SER A 186 -23.11 -8.58 -10.02
C SER A 186 -23.06 -7.86 -8.67
N ASP A 187 -22.05 -7.01 -8.42
CA ASP A 187 -21.93 -6.23 -7.19
C ASP A 187 -22.78 -4.96 -7.26
N THR A 188 -24.01 -5.06 -6.73
CA THR A 188 -24.97 -3.95 -6.62
C THR A 188 -24.76 -3.09 -5.37
N SER A 189 -23.70 -3.32 -4.58
CA SER A 189 -23.49 -2.58 -3.33
C SER A 189 -23.12 -1.11 -3.57
N THR A 190 -23.65 -0.22 -2.75
CA THR A 190 -23.26 1.20 -2.71
C THR A 190 -22.05 1.46 -1.82
N ARG A 191 -21.45 0.41 -1.25
CA ARG A 191 -20.32 0.52 -0.31
C ARG A 191 -19.05 1.05 -0.99
N ASN A 192 -18.92 0.83 -2.30
CA ASN A 192 -17.72 1.12 -3.07
C ASN A 192 -17.83 2.41 -3.90
N ARG A 193 -18.13 3.55 -3.23
CA ARG A 193 -18.20 4.88 -3.89
C ARG A 193 -16.99 5.20 -4.77
N ARG A 194 -15.81 4.75 -4.36
CA ARG A 194 -14.54 4.99 -5.08
C ARG A 194 -14.40 4.20 -6.38
N LEU A 195 -15.27 3.22 -6.62
CA LEU A 195 -15.32 2.38 -7.82
C LEU A 195 -16.71 2.46 -8.51
N GLU A 196 -17.39 3.59 -8.40
CA GLU A 196 -18.68 3.82 -9.09
C GLU A 196 -18.47 4.00 -10.59
N ASN A 197 -17.55 4.88 -10.98
CA ASN A 197 -17.25 5.12 -12.39
C ASN A 197 -16.06 4.27 -12.85
N LEU A 198 -16.32 3.02 -13.23
CA LEU A 198 -15.28 2.09 -13.70
C LEU A 198 -14.60 2.57 -14.99
N ASN A 199 -15.22 3.50 -15.73
CA ASN A 199 -14.64 4.05 -16.96
C ASN A 199 -13.46 4.97 -16.69
N ASP A 200 -13.21 5.39 -15.45
CA ASP A 200 -12.08 6.25 -15.07
C ASP A 200 -10.77 5.44 -14.87
N PHE A 201 -10.87 4.10 -14.93
CA PHE A 201 -9.76 3.21 -14.65
C PHE A 201 -9.27 2.52 -15.92
N ALA A 202 -7.96 2.55 -16.12
CA ALA A 202 -7.27 1.77 -17.13
C ALA A 202 -6.31 0.78 -16.47
N TRP A 203 -6.03 -0.34 -17.12
CA TRP A 203 -5.02 -1.29 -16.64
C TRP A 203 -3.70 -1.10 -17.40
N ARG A 204 -2.60 -0.92 -16.66
CA ARG A 204 -1.27 -0.65 -17.23
C ARG A 204 -0.19 -1.47 -16.56
N ARG A 205 0.81 -1.88 -17.34
CA ARG A 205 2.04 -2.46 -16.80
C ARG A 205 3.00 -1.35 -16.41
N PRO A 206 3.96 -1.62 -15.51
CA PRO A 206 5.05 -0.70 -15.19
C PRO A 206 5.75 -0.10 -16.41
N ARG A 207 5.89 -0.85 -17.49
CA ARG A 207 6.55 -0.37 -18.72
C ARG A 207 5.71 0.64 -19.52
N ASP A 208 4.41 0.69 -19.29
CA ASP A 208 3.48 1.56 -20.01
C ASP A 208 3.47 2.98 -19.44
N TYR A 209 3.83 3.14 -18.17
CA TYR A 209 3.85 4.43 -17.48
C TYR A 209 5.23 4.87 -16.96
N LEU A 210 6.21 3.96 -16.90
CA LEU A 210 7.58 4.32 -16.55
C LEU A 210 8.42 4.65 -17.78
N PRO A 211 9.33 5.63 -17.69
CA PRO A 211 10.28 5.93 -18.75
C PRO A 211 11.10 4.70 -19.16
N ARG A 212 11.41 4.57 -20.46
CA ARG A 212 12.20 3.44 -21.01
C ARG A 212 13.53 3.22 -20.29
N SER A 213 14.19 4.30 -19.87
CA SER A 213 15.45 4.25 -19.12
C SER A 213 15.32 3.57 -17.74
N TRP A 214 14.10 3.45 -17.21
CA TRP A 214 13.81 2.84 -15.92
C TRP A 214 13.34 1.39 -16.05
N HIS A 215 13.08 0.88 -17.26
CA HIS A 215 12.54 -0.47 -17.44
C HIS A 215 13.43 -1.57 -16.85
N LYS A 216 14.75 -1.37 -16.84
CA LYS A 216 15.71 -2.29 -16.21
C LYS A 216 15.70 -2.24 -14.67
N LYS A 217 15.13 -1.18 -14.09
CA LYS A 217 15.05 -0.96 -12.63
C LYS A 217 13.79 -1.56 -12.02
N ILE A 218 12.80 -1.95 -12.83
CA ILE A 218 11.56 -2.59 -12.38
C ILE A 218 11.91 -3.91 -11.70
N ALA A 219 11.50 -4.05 -10.45
CA ALA A 219 11.76 -5.24 -9.66
C ALA A 219 10.65 -5.48 -8.64
N LEU A 220 10.53 -6.73 -8.18
CA LEU A 220 9.63 -7.05 -7.08
C LEU A 220 10.05 -6.32 -5.79
N TYR A 221 11.34 -6.29 -5.50
CA TYR A 221 11.94 -5.54 -4.40
C TYR A 221 13.10 -4.73 -4.97
N ARG A 222 12.94 -3.42 -5.07
CA ARG A 222 14.02 -2.51 -5.49
C ARG A 222 14.70 -1.89 -4.28
N LYS A 223 13.91 -1.38 -3.34
CA LYS A 223 14.39 -0.79 -2.09
C LYS A 223 14.26 -1.79 -0.94
N LYS A 224 14.78 -1.42 0.24
CA LYS A 224 14.51 -2.15 1.47
C LYS A 224 12.99 -2.07 1.74
N ILE A 225 12.39 -3.22 2.05
CA ILE A 225 11.00 -3.28 2.51
C ILE A 225 10.94 -2.55 3.85
N THR A 226 10.12 -1.52 3.93
CA THR A 226 9.86 -0.78 5.17
C THR A 226 8.37 -0.41 5.22
N PRO A 227 7.78 -0.29 6.41
CA PRO A 227 6.40 0.19 6.58
C PRO A 227 6.14 1.53 5.89
N GLN A 228 7.09 2.48 5.96
CA GLN A 228 6.97 3.81 5.34
C GLN A 228 6.98 3.79 3.80
N SER A 229 7.37 2.66 3.19
CA SER A 229 7.35 2.50 1.74
C SER A 229 5.96 2.19 1.19
N ILE A 230 4.96 2.00 2.05
CA ILE A 230 3.59 1.70 1.65
C ILE A 230 2.82 3.00 1.42
N ASP A 231 2.28 3.15 0.23
CA ASP A 231 1.24 4.11 -0.10
C ASP A 231 -0.04 3.34 -0.42
N GLN A 232 -1.16 3.70 0.20
CA GLN A 232 -2.45 3.04 -0.03
C GLN A 232 -3.06 3.42 -1.38
N GLY A 233 -2.76 4.61 -1.91
CA GLY A 233 -3.52 5.13 -3.03
C GLY A 233 -4.98 5.37 -2.65
N THR A 234 -5.90 5.12 -3.59
CA THR A 234 -7.30 5.56 -3.46
C THR A 234 -8.26 4.49 -2.96
N LEU A 235 -7.86 3.22 -2.84
CA LEU A 235 -8.78 2.15 -2.43
C LEU A 235 -9.15 2.22 -0.94
N GLY A 236 -10.34 1.71 -0.58
CA GLY A 236 -10.90 1.73 0.78
C GLY A 236 -10.41 0.60 1.69
N ASP A 237 -9.18 0.13 1.52
CA ASP A 237 -8.66 -1.10 2.12
C ASP A 237 -7.56 -0.85 3.17
N CYS A 238 -7.62 0.30 3.87
CA CYS A 238 -6.63 0.69 4.90
C CYS A 238 -6.38 -0.35 5.98
N TRP A 239 -7.39 -1.14 6.30
CA TRP A 239 -7.30 -2.28 7.21
C TRP A 239 -6.28 -3.34 6.74
N PHE A 240 -6.21 -3.60 5.43
CA PHE A 240 -5.24 -4.49 4.81
C PHE A 240 -3.86 -3.83 4.76
N LEU A 241 -3.77 -2.56 4.36
CA LEU A 241 -2.49 -1.84 4.27
C LEU A 241 -1.80 -1.68 5.63
N CYS A 242 -2.56 -1.44 6.70
CA CYS A 242 -2.02 -1.45 8.05
C CYS A 242 -1.47 -2.84 8.42
N SER A 243 -2.18 -3.91 8.07
CA SER A 243 -1.76 -5.27 8.38
C SER A 243 -0.44 -5.63 7.69
N ILE A 244 -0.29 -5.29 6.40
CA ILE A 244 0.99 -5.50 5.70
C ILE A 244 2.09 -4.57 6.23
N SER A 245 1.74 -3.37 6.72
CA SER A 245 2.68 -2.46 7.39
C SER A 245 3.22 -3.06 8.68
N ALA A 246 2.36 -3.65 9.51
CA ALA A 246 2.76 -4.36 10.72
C ALA A 246 3.68 -5.55 10.40
N LEU A 247 3.43 -6.27 9.30
CA LEU A 247 4.34 -7.34 8.84
C LEU A 247 5.67 -6.77 8.30
N ALA A 248 5.64 -5.63 7.63
CA ALA A 248 6.80 -4.99 6.99
C ALA A 248 7.84 -4.46 8.00
N GLU A 249 7.49 -4.36 9.29
CA GLU A 249 8.47 -4.19 10.37
C GLU A 249 9.63 -5.19 10.28
N GLU A 250 9.31 -6.40 9.85
CA GLU A 250 10.27 -7.49 9.65
C GLU A 250 10.25 -7.89 8.16
N PRO A 251 11.17 -7.39 7.31
CA PRO A 251 11.16 -7.60 5.86
C PRO A 251 11.05 -9.08 5.41
N LYS A 252 11.52 -10.01 6.25
CA LYS A 252 11.41 -11.46 6.00
C LYS A 252 9.95 -11.94 5.94
N ASN A 253 9.04 -11.33 6.70
CA ASN A 253 7.62 -11.69 6.75
C ASN A 253 6.91 -11.33 5.43
N ILE A 254 7.27 -10.19 4.83
CA ILE A 254 6.78 -9.85 3.48
C ILE A 254 7.41 -10.76 2.43
N ARG A 255 8.72 -11.04 2.54
CA ARG A 255 9.41 -11.94 1.60
C ARG A 255 8.85 -13.35 1.62
N SER A 256 8.38 -13.86 2.76
CA SER A 256 7.75 -15.19 2.83
C SER A 256 6.47 -15.29 2.01
N LEU A 257 5.73 -14.19 1.83
CA LEU A 257 4.52 -14.16 0.99
C LEU A 257 4.85 -14.29 -0.49
N PHE A 258 6.03 -13.89 -0.94
CA PHE A 258 6.44 -13.98 -2.36
C PHE A 258 7.44 -15.12 -2.62
N LEU A 259 7.42 -16.16 -1.78
CA LEU A 259 8.21 -17.35 -2.04
C LEU A 259 7.74 -17.99 -3.36
N ASN A 260 8.71 -18.21 -4.23
CA ASN A 260 8.50 -18.93 -5.48
C ASN A 260 9.19 -20.29 -5.30
N PRO A 261 8.44 -21.41 -5.34
CA PRO A 261 9.01 -22.74 -5.12
C PRO A 261 9.91 -23.19 -6.27
N HIS A 262 9.88 -22.51 -7.42
CA HIS A 262 10.70 -22.85 -8.57
C HIS A 262 12.14 -22.37 -8.43
N TRP A 263 13.07 -23.09 -9.08
CA TRP A 263 14.49 -22.76 -9.10
C TRP A 263 14.79 -21.36 -9.68
N CYS A 264 15.95 -20.80 -9.36
CA CYS A 264 16.29 -19.41 -9.62
C CYS A 264 16.15 -18.98 -11.10
N CYS A 265 16.45 -19.87 -12.06
CA CYS A 265 16.30 -19.61 -13.49
C CYS A 265 14.84 -19.44 -13.89
N ARG A 266 13.96 -20.34 -13.41
CA ARG A 266 12.52 -20.31 -13.69
C ARG A 266 11.87 -19.07 -13.07
N LYS A 267 12.21 -18.76 -11.83
CA LYS A 267 11.77 -17.52 -11.14
C LYS A 267 12.13 -16.25 -11.94
N LYS A 268 13.33 -16.18 -12.53
CA LYS A 268 13.74 -15.06 -13.39
C LYS A 268 12.93 -15.02 -14.70
N GLN A 269 12.62 -16.17 -15.29
CA GLN A 269 11.80 -16.27 -16.51
C GLN A 269 10.35 -15.83 -16.25
N GLU A 270 9.73 -16.28 -15.15
CA GLU A 270 8.37 -15.87 -14.75
C GLU A 270 8.28 -14.35 -14.61
N ARG A 271 9.22 -13.73 -13.88
CA ARG A 271 9.28 -12.27 -13.73
C ARG A 271 9.49 -11.55 -15.05
N ARG A 272 10.31 -12.09 -15.96
CA ARG A 272 10.50 -11.52 -17.31
C ARG A 272 9.23 -11.59 -18.16
N ALA A 273 8.42 -12.63 -17.97
CA ALA A 273 7.12 -12.76 -18.60
C ALA A 273 6.04 -11.90 -17.90
N GLY A 274 6.35 -11.26 -16.77
CA GLY A 274 5.41 -10.45 -15.99
C GLY A 274 4.50 -11.28 -15.08
N ALA A 275 4.90 -12.50 -14.70
CA ALA A 275 4.19 -13.36 -13.76
C ALA A 275 4.84 -13.35 -12.37
N TYR A 276 4.02 -13.24 -11.34
CA TYR A 276 4.43 -13.17 -9.93
C TYR A 276 3.59 -14.13 -9.10
N ARG A 277 4.19 -14.69 -8.04
CA ARG A 277 3.53 -15.62 -7.13
C ARG A 277 3.44 -14.99 -5.75
N VAL A 278 2.25 -15.05 -5.16
CA VAL A 278 1.95 -14.57 -3.82
C VAL A 278 1.22 -15.66 -3.07
N THR A 279 1.68 -15.99 -1.87
CA THR A 279 1.12 -17.04 -1.03
C THR A 279 0.41 -16.40 0.15
N LEU A 280 -0.89 -16.66 0.27
CA LEU A 280 -1.78 -16.11 1.30
C LEU A 280 -2.53 -17.26 1.98
N ASN A 281 -2.90 -17.07 3.24
CA ASN A 281 -3.66 -18.02 4.04
C ASN A 281 -5.17 -17.79 3.92
N ILE A 282 -5.71 -18.04 2.74
CA ILE A 282 -7.12 -17.77 2.46
C ILE A 282 -8.00 -18.89 3.03
N ASN A 283 -8.99 -18.52 3.85
CA ASN A 283 -9.90 -19.45 4.53
C ASN A 283 -9.14 -20.53 5.34
N GLY A 284 -8.09 -20.12 6.03
CA GLY A 284 -7.29 -21.03 6.86
C GLY A 284 -6.37 -21.97 6.08
N ILE A 285 -6.23 -21.83 4.75
CA ILE A 285 -5.38 -22.69 3.91
C ILE A 285 -4.39 -21.83 3.13
N TRP A 286 -3.11 -22.20 3.15
CA TRP A 286 -2.09 -21.54 2.34
C TRP A 286 -2.30 -21.84 0.87
N ARG A 287 -2.49 -20.79 0.07
CA ARG A 287 -2.71 -20.84 -1.37
C ARG A 287 -1.72 -19.92 -2.07
N THR A 288 -1.03 -20.45 -3.09
CA THR A 288 -0.18 -19.65 -3.96
C THR A 288 -1.00 -19.17 -5.16
N LEU A 289 -1.22 -17.87 -5.23
CA LEU A 289 -1.88 -17.15 -6.31
C LEU A 289 -0.83 -16.67 -7.31
N ILE A 290 -1.12 -16.79 -8.60
CA ILE A 290 -0.30 -16.20 -9.65
C ILE A 290 -0.99 -14.93 -10.13
N VAL A 291 -0.27 -13.81 -10.20
CA VAL A 291 -0.79 -12.54 -10.73
C VAL A 291 0.15 -12.00 -11.80
N ASP A 292 -0.41 -11.26 -12.77
CA ASP A 292 0.40 -10.46 -13.70
C ASP A 292 0.70 -9.05 -13.14
N ASP A 293 1.56 -8.29 -13.82
CA ASP A 293 1.91 -6.90 -13.45
C ASP A 293 1.04 -5.81 -14.10
N TYR A 294 -0.16 -6.11 -14.60
CA TYR A 294 -1.15 -5.07 -14.87
C TYR A 294 -1.68 -4.48 -13.57
N LEU A 295 -1.62 -3.17 -13.40
CA LEU A 295 -2.12 -2.45 -12.25
C LEU A 295 -3.23 -1.47 -12.68
N PRO A 296 -4.32 -1.34 -11.90
CA PRO A 296 -5.32 -0.30 -12.10
C PRO A 296 -4.68 1.08 -12.00
N SER A 297 -5.02 1.95 -12.94
CA SER A 297 -4.40 3.27 -13.10
C SER A 297 -5.44 4.34 -13.42
N THR A 298 -5.20 5.53 -12.88
CA THR A 298 -5.89 6.76 -13.22
C THR A 298 -4.82 7.72 -13.77
N SER A 299 -5.13 8.45 -14.84
CA SER A 299 -4.20 9.46 -15.39
C SER A 299 -2.77 8.94 -15.68
N LYS A 300 -2.67 7.68 -16.14
CA LYS A 300 -1.45 6.90 -16.46
C LYS A 300 -0.69 6.23 -15.30
N LEU A 301 -0.92 6.58 -14.03
CA LEU A 301 -0.22 5.93 -12.90
C LEU A 301 -1.09 4.94 -12.13
N PRO A 302 -0.50 3.91 -11.49
CA PRO A 302 -1.23 3.02 -10.57
C PRO A 302 -1.96 3.82 -9.49
N CYS A 303 -3.26 3.59 -9.32
CA CYS A 303 -4.11 4.41 -8.42
C CYS A 303 -4.34 3.79 -7.04
N PHE A 304 -4.18 2.47 -6.90
CA PHE A 304 -4.30 1.76 -5.61
C PHE A 304 -2.94 1.60 -4.93
N ALA A 305 -2.79 0.61 -4.06
CA ALA A 305 -1.61 0.50 -3.22
C ALA A 305 -0.33 0.36 -4.05
N ARG A 306 0.71 1.09 -3.64
CA ARG A 306 1.98 1.21 -4.38
C ARG A 306 3.15 1.53 -3.47
N SER A 307 4.35 1.31 -3.99
CA SER A 307 5.57 1.64 -3.26
C SER A 307 5.84 3.14 -3.34
N ARG A 308 5.77 3.81 -2.19
CA ARG A 308 5.99 5.24 -2.01
C ARG A 308 7.39 5.67 -2.48
N HIS A 309 7.45 6.75 -3.26
CA HIS A 309 8.68 7.30 -3.86
C HIS A 309 9.57 6.23 -4.56
N SER A 310 8.96 5.15 -5.05
CA SER A 310 9.67 4.02 -5.65
C SER A 310 8.78 3.29 -6.66
N PRO A 311 8.37 3.95 -7.76
CA PRO A 311 7.38 3.41 -8.69
C PRO A 311 7.88 2.19 -9.51
N CYS A 312 9.17 1.84 -9.40
CA CYS A 312 9.75 0.61 -9.94
C CYS A 312 9.66 -0.59 -8.98
N ASP A 313 9.16 -0.40 -7.76
CA ASP A 313 9.10 -1.41 -6.71
C ASP A 313 7.67 -1.95 -6.59
N LEU A 314 7.47 -3.22 -6.92
CA LEU A 314 6.13 -3.75 -7.23
C LEU A 314 5.46 -4.49 -6.08
N TRP A 315 6.16 -4.78 -4.98
CA TRP A 315 5.64 -5.69 -3.96
C TRP A 315 4.31 -5.23 -3.32
N VAL A 316 4.13 -3.94 -3.05
CA VAL A 316 2.90 -3.42 -2.44
C VAL A 316 1.71 -3.68 -3.37
N SER A 317 1.80 -3.22 -4.61
CA SER A 317 0.74 -3.35 -5.61
C SER A 317 0.42 -4.80 -5.95
N LEU A 318 1.44 -5.66 -6.03
CA LEU A 318 1.24 -7.08 -6.33
C LEU A 318 0.64 -7.84 -5.14
N LEU A 319 0.93 -7.44 -3.90
CA LEU A 319 0.36 -8.05 -2.71
C LEU A 319 -1.13 -7.70 -2.59
N GLU A 320 -1.49 -6.42 -2.75
CA GLU A 320 -2.87 -5.94 -2.80
C GLU A 320 -3.64 -6.62 -3.94
N LYS A 321 -3.07 -6.67 -5.15
CA LYS A 321 -3.70 -7.36 -6.29
C LYS A 321 -3.95 -8.84 -6.02
N ALA A 322 -3.00 -9.54 -5.41
CA ALA A 322 -3.18 -10.95 -5.07
C ALA A 322 -4.29 -11.14 -4.03
N TYR A 323 -4.41 -10.22 -3.07
CA TYR A 323 -5.49 -10.22 -2.09
C TYR A 323 -6.85 -9.93 -2.75
N ALA A 324 -6.93 -8.95 -3.65
CA ALA A 324 -8.11 -8.68 -4.46
C ALA A 324 -8.53 -9.91 -5.29
N LYS A 325 -7.55 -10.57 -5.95
CA LYS A 325 -7.79 -11.83 -6.68
C LYS A 325 -8.33 -12.94 -5.78
N ALA A 326 -7.82 -13.08 -4.57
CA ALA A 326 -8.28 -14.09 -3.62
C ALA A 326 -9.76 -13.94 -3.27
N TYR A 327 -10.26 -12.71 -3.23
CA TYR A 327 -11.65 -12.35 -2.92
C TYR A 327 -12.47 -11.94 -4.15
N GLY A 328 -11.94 -12.16 -5.36
CA GLY A 328 -12.65 -11.99 -6.62
C GLY A 328 -12.63 -10.59 -7.25
N SER A 329 -12.39 -9.51 -6.49
CA SER A 329 -12.24 -8.15 -7.05
C SER A 329 -11.58 -7.17 -6.07
N TYR A 330 -11.15 -6.00 -6.58
CA TYR A 330 -10.70 -4.89 -5.71
C TYR A 330 -11.83 -4.33 -4.84
N ALA A 331 -13.06 -4.27 -5.37
CA ALA A 331 -14.26 -3.89 -4.61
C ALA A 331 -14.53 -4.81 -3.41
N ALA A 332 -14.18 -6.10 -3.51
CA ALA A 332 -14.38 -7.08 -2.44
C ALA A 332 -13.43 -6.92 -1.23
N ILE A 333 -12.35 -6.15 -1.39
CA ILE A 333 -11.37 -5.88 -0.32
C ILE A 333 -11.50 -4.48 0.28
N SER A 334 -12.39 -3.65 -0.26
CA SER A 334 -12.76 -2.36 0.33
C SER A 334 -13.57 -2.55 1.61
N GLY A 335 -13.05 -2.03 2.71
CA GLY A 335 -13.64 -2.20 4.04
C GLY A 335 -13.40 -3.58 4.63
N GLY A 336 -12.95 -3.63 5.88
CA GLY A 336 -12.66 -4.86 6.59
C GLY A 336 -11.97 -4.61 7.92
N SER A 337 -11.50 -5.68 8.56
CA SER A 337 -10.82 -5.60 9.86
C SER A 337 -9.36 -6.04 9.73
N PRO A 338 -8.39 -5.28 10.28
CA PRO A 338 -6.98 -5.69 10.32
C PRO A 338 -6.78 -7.11 10.89
N THR A 339 -7.67 -7.52 11.81
CA THR A 339 -7.69 -8.87 12.39
C THR A 339 -7.71 -9.97 11.33
N TYR A 340 -8.61 -9.85 10.34
CA TYR A 340 -8.75 -10.84 9.27
C TYR A 340 -7.57 -10.77 8.30
N ALA A 341 -7.13 -9.57 7.93
CA ALA A 341 -5.97 -9.42 7.06
C ALA A 341 -4.71 -10.03 7.70
N LEU A 342 -4.49 -9.84 9.00
CA LEU A 342 -3.39 -10.49 9.70
C LEU A 342 -3.51 -12.02 9.71
N GLN A 343 -4.73 -12.57 9.83
CA GLN A 343 -4.95 -14.02 9.70
C GLN A 343 -4.61 -14.49 8.27
N ASP A 344 -5.11 -13.81 7.25
CA ASP A 344 -4.87 -14.16 5.85
C ASP A 344 -3.39 -13.98 5.44
N LEU A 345 -2.68 -13.03 6.04
CA LEU A 345 -1.26 -12.78 5.75
C LEU A 345 -0.33 -13.70 6.53
N THR A 346 -0.69 -14.09 7.75
CA THR A 346 0.25 -14.82 8.64
C THR A 346 -0.15 -16.26 8.88
N GLY A 347 -1.43 -16.58 8.71
CA GLY A 347 -2.02 -17.86 9.05
C GLY A 347 -2.21 -18.10 10.56
N PHE A 348 -1.83 -17.15 11.43
CA PHE A 348 -1.94 -17.30 12.88
C PHE A 348 -3.28 -16.78 13.41
N PRO A 349 -3.74 -17.31 14.55
CA PRO A 349 -4.95 -16.81 15.19
C PRO A 349 -4.79 -15.35 15.60
N SER A 350 -5.86 -14.59 15.43
CA SER A 350 -5.94 -13.18 15.83
C SER A 350 -7.14 -12.95 16.73
N PHE A 351 -7.00 -12.06 17.70
CA PHE A 351 -8.00 -11.73 18.69
C PHE A 351 -8.30 -10.23 18.66
N TYR A 352 -9.57 -9.90 18.41
CA TYR A 352 -10.08 -8.54 18.47
C TYR A 352 -10.44 -8.19 19.91
N PHE A 353 -9.75 -7.21 20.50
CA PHE A 353 -9.81 -6.97 21.95
C PHE A 353 -10.75 -5.82 22.36
N LYS A 354 -11.73 -5.48 21.53
CA LYS A 354 -12.71 -4.39 21.81
C LYS A 354 -13.41 -4.53 23.15
N LYS A 355 -13.76 -5.76 23.57
CA LYS A 355 -14.34 -5.99 24.91
C LYS A 355 -13.38 -5.59 26.03
N LEU A 356 -12.12 -6.05 25.96
CA LEU A 356 -11.09 -5.70 26.94
C LEU A 356 -10.85 -4.19 26.98
N TRP A 357 -10.88 -3.54 25.81
CA TRP A 357 -10.76 -2.10 25.69
C TRP A 357 -11.91 -1.37 26.41
N ASN A 358 -13.16 -1.75 26.11
CA ASN A 358 -14.33 -1.16 26.74
C ASN A 358 -14.36 -1.38 28.26
N ASP A 359 -13.90 -2.53 28.75
CA ASP A 359 -13.83 -2.80 30.18
C ASP A 359 -12.70 -1.98 30.84
N ALA A 360 -11.58 -1.77 30.15
CA ALA A 360 -10.51 -0.87 30.61
C ALA A 360 -10.95 0.59 30.74
N LEU A 361 -11.94 1.04 29.97
CA LEU A 361 -12.52 2.39 30.11
C LEU A 361 -13.40 2.54 31.35
N LYS A 362 -13.88 1.44 31.94
CA LYS A 362 -14.84 1.47 33.07
C LYS A 362 -14.17 1.42 34.44
N SER A 363 -12.99 0.81 34.56
CA SER A 363 -12.27 0.73 35.84
C SER A 363 -10.75 0.63 35.69
N SER A 364 -10.03 1.18 36.67
CA SER A 364 -8.56 1.11 36.73
C SER A 364 -8.04 -0.32 36.78
N ASP A 365 -8.71 -1.21 37.51
CA ASP A 365 -8.30 -2.62 37.62
C ASP A 365 -8.37 -3.35 36.27
N SER A 366 -9.41 -3.07 35.48
CA SER A 366 -9.55 -3.63 34.13
C SER A 366 -8.52 -3.03 33.18
N ALA A 367 -8.22 -1.73 33.32
CA ALA A 367 -7.15 -1.08 32.55
C ALA A 367 -5.79 -1.71 32.85
N ASP A 368 -5.46 -1.93 34.12
CA ASP A 368 -4.20 -2.56 34.53
C ASP A 368 -4.09 -4.01 34.02
N LYS A 369 -5.17 -4.79 34.10
CA LYS A 369 -5.22 -6.15 33.54
C LYS A 369 -4.99 -6.14 32.04
N PHE A 370 -5.64 -5.23 31.31
CA PHE A 370 -5.50 -5.15 29.87
C PHE A 370 -4.11 -4.67 29.46
N PHE A 371 -3.56 -3.66 30.14
CA PHE A 371 -2.20 -3.20 29.89
C PHE A 371 -1.16 -4.31 30.14
N LYS A 372 -1.33 -5.11 31.21
CA LYS A 372 -0.49 -6.29 31.47
C LYS A 372 -0.57 -7.30 30.33
N LEU A 373 -1.74 -7.52 29.73
CA LEU A 373 -1.89 -8.37 28.55
C LEU A 373 -1.15 -7.80 27.33
N LEU A 374 -1.31 -6.51 27.03
CA LEU A 374 -0.58 -5.84 25.95
C LEU A 374 0.94 -5.97 26.12
N HIS A 375 1.44 -5.73 27.32
CA HIS A 375 2.84 -5.90 27.66
C HIS A 375 3.33 -7.34 27.46
N GLN A 376 2.56 -8.33 27.93
CA GLN A 376 2.87 -9.75 27.73
C GLN A 376 2.86 -10.14 26.25
N TRP A 377 1.85 -9.72 25.49
CA TRP A 377 1.76 -10.01 24.06
C TRP A 377 2.93 -9.42 23.28
N ARG A 378 3.30 -8.18 23.61
CA ARG A 378 4.43 -7.52 22.98
C ARG A 378 5.77 -8.15 23.35
N HIS A 379 5.99 -8.52 24.62
CA HIS A 379 7.16 -9.29 25.05
C HIS A 379 7.29 -10.61 24.30
N GLN A 380 6.15 -11.24 23.99
CA GLN A 380 6.06 -12.46 23.18
C GLN A 380 6.23 -12.22 21.67
N LYS A 381 6.47 -10.97 21.24
CA LYS A 381 6.63 -10.51 19.85
C LYS A 381 5.40 -10.74 18.97
N TYR A 382 4.21 -10.83 19.56
CA TYR A 382 2.96 -10.82 18.80
C TYR A 382 2.77 -9.48 18.09
N LEU A 383 2.06 -9.51 16.97
CA LEU A 383 1.71 -8.30 16.21
C LEU A 383 0.47 -7.70 16.86
N ILE A 384 0.52 -6.42 17.19
CA ILE A 384 -0.59 -5.71 17.85
C ILE A 384 -0.89 -4.48 16.99
N THR A 385 -2.17 -4.27 16.68
CA THR A 385 -2.66 -3.05 16.04
C THR A 385 -3.66 -2.35 16.96
N VAL A 386 -3.74 -1.03 16.83
CA VAL A 386 -4.74 -0.17 17.48
C VAL A 386 -5.34 0.78 16.46
N ASP A 387 -6.64 1.01 16.57
CA ASP A 387 -7.43 1.63 15.50
C ASP A 387 -8.03 2.96 15.99
N THR A 388 -7.91 4.01 15.18
CA THR A 388 -8.59 5.30 15.42
C THR A 388 -10.04 5.22 14.94
N PRO A 389 -10.95 6.02 15.52
CA PRO A 389 -12.36 6.03 15.13
C PRO A 389 -12.55 6.30 13.63
N SER A 390 -13.56 5.67 13.03
CA SER A 390 -13.96 5.91 11.64
C SER A 390 -14.35 7.36 11.39
N GLU A 391 -14.28 7.80 10.13
CA GLU A 391 -14.74 9.11 9.66
C GLU A 391 -16.26 9.34 9.88
N ASP A 392 -17.03 8.29 10.14
CA ASP A 392 -18.43 8.41 10.57
C ASP A 392 -18.49 8.71 12.08
N VAL A 393 -18.40 10.00 12.39
CA VAL A 393 -18.27 10.55 13.74
C VAL A 393 -19.51 10.31 14.61
N ARG A 394 -20.64 9.85 14.02
CA ARG A 394 -21.88 9.55 14.75
C ARG A 394 -21.70 8.41 15.77
N SER A 395 -20.83 7.45 15.48
CA SER A 395 -20.48 6.39 16.43
C SER A 395 -19.52 6.86 17.54
N TYR A 396 -18.73 7.91 17.28
CA TYR A 396 -17.76 8.47 18.22
C TYR A 396 -18.45 9.36 19.27
N SER A 397 -19.37 10.23 18.84
CA SER A 397 -20.11 11.15 19.70
C SER A 397 -21.08 10.45 20.66
N SER A 398 -21.78 9.42 20.18
CA SER A 398 -22.76 8.64 20.95
C SER A 398 -22.14 7.86 22.13
N ARG A 399 -20.90 7.35 21.99
CA ARG A 399 -20.25 6.53 23.04
C ARG A 399 -19.60 7.35 24.15
N ARG A 400 -19.15 8.57 23.87
CA ARG A 400 -18.51 9.44 24.88
C ARG A 400 -19.46 10.37 25.62
N ARG A 401 -20.78 10.24 25.42
CA ARG A 401 -21.80 11.17 25.95
C ARG A 401 -21.47 12.63 25.63
N MET A 402 -20.83 12.86 24.49
CA MET A 402 -20.55 14.21 23.98
C MET A 402 -21.64 14.54 22.98
N SER A 403 -22.70 15.19 23.45
CA SER A 403 -23.76 15.71 22.58
C SER A 403 -23.20 16.86 21.73
N ASN A 404 -23.46 16.81 20.41
CA ASN A 404 -23.25 17.90 19.45
C ASN A 404 -21.79 18.26 19.10
N ILE A 405 -20.88 17.29 18.94
CA ILE A 405 -19.62 17.57 18.23
C ILE A 405 -19.83 17.32 16.73
N GLU A 406 -19.61 18.37 15.94
CA GLU A 406 -19.60 18.32 14.48
C GLU A 406 -18.43 17.47 13.97
N ALA A 407 -18.63 16.74 12.86
CA ALA A 407 -17.61 15.85 12.30
C ALA A 407 -16.26 16.56 12.05
N ASP A 408 -16.34 17.80 11.56
CA ASP A 408 -15.20 18.67 11.28
C ASP A 408 -14.36 18.99 12.53
N GLU A 409 -14.97 19.05 13.71
CA GLU A 409 -14.24 19.34 14.96
C GLU A 409 -13.40 18.14 15.41
N VAL A 410 -13.93 16.92 15.25
CA VAL A 410 -13.15 15.71 15.50
C VAL A 410 -12.00 15.60 14.51
N GLU A 411 -12.25 15.85 13.23
CA GLU A 411 -11.18 15.84 12.23
C GLU A 411 -10.07 16.85 12.56
N ARG A 412 -10.44 18.08 12.94
CA ARG A 412 -9.49 19.11 13.40
C ARG A 412 -8.70 18.67 14.63
N LEU A 413 -9.34 17.99 15.58
CA LEU A 413 -8.67 17.46 16.78
C LEU A 413 -7.60 16.42 16.40
N TYR A 414 -7.94 15.45 15.56
CA TYR A 414 -7.00 14.40 15.12
C TYR A 414 -5.87 15.00 14.28
N LYS A 415 -6.18 15.93 13.37
CA LYS A 415 -5.18 16.65 12.57
C LYS A 415 -4.21 17.44 13.46
N LYS A 416 -4.72 18.16 14.48
CA LYS A 416 -3.89 18.90 15.45
C LYS A 416 -3.05 17.96 16.32
N ALA A 417 -3.62 16.82 16.71
CA ALA A 417 -2.94 15.78 17.49
C ALA A 417 -1.87 15.03 16.70
N GLY A 418 -1.87 15.13 15.37
CA GLY A 418 -0.93 14.39 14.55
C GLY A 418 -1.34 12.93 14.35
N LEU A 419 -2.63 12.65 14.26
CA LEU A 419 -3.18 11.31 14.03
C LEU A 419 -4.17 11.32 12.85
N ALA A 420 -4.07 10.32 11.98
CA ALA A 420 -5.09 10.01 10.97
C ALA A 420 -6.30 9.28 11.61
N MET A 421 -7.51 9.69 11.23
CA MET A 421 -8.78 9.02 11.55
C MET A 421 -9.05 7.82 10.63
N GLY A 422 -9.92 6.91 11.06
CA GLY A 422 -10.29 5.71 10.31
C GLY A 422 -9.09 4.83 9.95
N HIS A 423 -8.05 4.87 10.78
CA HIS A 423 -6.74 4.33 10.46
C HIS A 423 -6.21 3.42 11.57
N ALA A 424 -5.54 2.36 11.14
CA ALA A 424 -4.97 1.37 12.03
C ALA A 424 -3.46 1.63 12.20
N TYR A 425 -2.96 1.49 13.41
CA TYR A 425 -1.58 1.75 13.79
C TYR A 425 -0.95 0.50 14.39
N THR A 426 0.37 0.35 14.28
CA THR A 426 1.08 -0.81 14.83
C THR A 426 1.69 -0.48 16.18
N VAL A 427 1.51 -1.33 17.19
CA VAL A 427 2.17 -1.20 18.49
C VAL A 427 3.52 -1.94 18.46
N LEU A 428 4.61 -1.18 18.47
CA LEU A 428 5.99 -1.66 18.35
C LEU A 428 6.61 -2.05 19.69
N ASP A 429 6.18 -1.42 20.78
CA ASP A 429 6.67 -1.68 22.14
C ASP A 429 5.62 -1.28 23.18
N VAL A 430 5.67 -1.90 24.36
CA VAL A 430 4.77 -1.62 25.49
C VAL A 430 5.61 -1.66 26.76
N ARG A 431 5.59 -0.59 27.56
CA ARG A 431 6.43 -0.46 28.75
C ARG A 431 5.69 0.10 29.94
N HIS A 432 5.95 -0.48 31.11
CA HIS A 432 5.45 0.00 32.39
C HIS A 432 6.61 0.58 33.21
N PHE A 433 6.42 1.77 33.77
CA PHE A 433 7.36 2.45 34.67
C PHE A 433 6.69 2.66 36.04
N PRO A 434 6.74 1.68 36.96
CA PRO A 434 5.99 1.72 38.21
C PRO A 434 6.30 2.92 39.10
N LEU A 435 7.58 3.33 39.19
CA LEU A 435 8.03 4.46 40.00
C LEU A 435 7.38 5.79 39.58
N HIS A 436 7.05 5.91 38.30
CA HIS A 436 6.41 7.09 37.73
C HIS A 436 4.92 6.88 37.42
N ARG A 437 4.40 5.67 37.67
CA ARG A 437 3.04 5.24 37.31
C ARG A 437 2.72 5.46 35.83
N LEU A 438 3.70 5.26 34.95
CA LEU A 438 3.54 5.48 33.51
C LEU A 438 3.39 4.16 32.75
N CYS A 439 2.35 4.09 31.93
CA CYS A 439 2.05 2.98 31.03
C CYS A 439 2.18 3.49 29.60
N MET A 440 3.19 3.03 28.86
CA MET A 440 3.63 3.63 27.60
C MET A 440 3.53 2.64 26.44
N LEU A 441 3.01 3.10 25.31
CA LEU A 441 3.02 2.37 24.03
C LEU A 441 3.93 3.10 23.05
N LYS A 442 4.76 2.35 22.32
CA LYS A 442 5.44 2.83 21.11
C LYS A 442 4.58 2.45 19.92
N ILE A 443 4.09 3.44 19.19
CA ILE A 443 3.10 3.28 18.13
C ILE A 443 3.72 3.75 16.82
N ARG A 444 3.40 3.06 15.71
CA ARG A 444 3.74 3.50 14.36
C ARG A 444 2.49 3.77 13.54
N ASN A 445 2.49 4.94 12.90
CA ASN A 445 1.64 5.27 11.77
C ASN A 445 2.23 4.64 10.48
N PRO A 446 1.50 3.73 9.79
CA PRO A 446 1.88 3.23 8.46
C PRO A 446 2.09 4.34 7.44
N TRP A 447 1.25 5.37 7.49
CA TRP A 447 1.29 6.52 6.59
C TRP A 447 2.12 7.63 7.21
N ALA A 448 3.44 7.45 7.26
CA ALA A 448 4.43 8.39 7.80
C ALA A 448 4.52 9.73 7.01
N ASN A 449 3.39 10.31 6.61
CA ASN A 449 3.27 11.69 6.15
C ASN A 449 3.58 12.63 7.33
N ASP A 450 3.75 13.93 7.06
CA ASP A 450 4.11 15.03 7.98
C ASP A 450 3.26 15.21 9.26
N VAL A 451 2.43 14.23 9.58
CA VAL A 451 1.48 14.15 10.68
C VAL A 451 2.05 13.16 11.69
N GLU A 452 2.81 13.68 12.66
CA GLU A 452 3.34 12.93 13.79
C GLU A 452 2.65 13.39 15.07
N TRP A 453 2.45 12.44 15.99
CA TRP A 453 1.89 12.71 17.30
C TRP A 453 2.54 13.95 17.92
N SER A 454 1.72 14.94 18.27
CA SER A 454 2.19 16.25 18.72
C SER A 454 2.04 16.46 20.23
N GLY A 455 1.38 15.52 20.93
CA GLY A 455 1.14 15.62 22.37
C GLY A 455 2.30 15.15 23.24
N ASP A 456 1.99 14.83 24.49
CA ASP A 456 2.96 14.32 25.47
C ASP A 456 3.66 13.07 24.94
N TRP A 457 4.98 13.01 25.14
CA TRP A 457 5.84 11.90 24.66
C TRP A 457 6.01 11.80 23.14
N SER A 458 5.55 12.78 22.36
CA SER A 458 6.05 13.01 21.00
C SER A 458 7.58 13.15 20.96
N ASP A 459 8.21 12.97 19.81
CA ASP A 459 9.69 12.95 19.72
C ASP A 459 10.36 14.26 20.17
N ASN A 460 9.61 15.37 20.11
CA ASN A 460 10.05 16.69 20.57
C ASN A 460 9.48 17.11 21.92
N SER A 461 8.70 16.25 22.61
CA SER A 461 8.05 16.57 23.88
C SER A 461 9.04 16.92 24.99
N ASP A 462 8.71 17.94 25.79
CA ASP A 462 9.45 18.30 27.00
C ASP A 462 9.35 17.24 28.12
N MET A 463 8.40 16.30 28.02
CA MET A 463 8.30 15.15 28.93
C MET A 463 9.59 14.33 28.95
N TRP A 464 10.30 14.23 27.84
CA TRP A 464 11.59 13.56 27.77
C TRP A 464 12.71 14.27 28.54
N LYS A 465 12.62 15.59 28.70
CA LYS A 465 13.55 16.38 29.55
C LYS A 465 13.21 16.18 31.02
N LYS A 466 11.92 16.14 31.36
CA LYS A 466 11.42 15.91 32.72
C LYS A 466 11.76 14.51 33.25
N TYR A 467 11.77 13.49 32.38
CA TYR A 467 12.02 12.09 32.77
C TYR A 467 13.20 11.47 32.00
N PRO A 468 14.45 11.79 32.37
CA PRO A 468 15.64 11.37 31.62
C PRO A 468 15.86 9.84 31.62
N ILE A 469 15.51 9.15 32.71
CA ILE A 469 15.60 7.68 32.79
C ILE A 469 14.62 7.03 31.81
N ILE A 470 13.38 7.54 31.73
CA ILE A 470 12.37 7.04 30.80
C ILE A 470 12.83 7.29 29.35
N LYS A 471 13.39 8.48 29.06
CA LYS A 471 13.98 8.79 27.75
C LYS A 471 15.07 7.78 27.36
N ALA A 472 16.00 7.47 28.27
CA ALA A 472 17.08 6.52 28.01
C ALA A 472 16.57 5.10 27.71
N LEU A 473 15.48 4.70 28.37
CA LEU A 473 14.85 3.41 28.16
C LEU A 473 14.06 3.41 26.84
N CYS A 474 13.16 4.37 26.63
CA CYS A 474 12.27 4.45 25.47
C CYS A 474 12.99 4.78 24.15
N ARG A 475 14.12 5.49 24.21
CA ARG A 475 14.94 5.90 23.05
C ARG A 475 14.08 6.50 21.92
N PRO A 476 13.38 7.63 22.18
CA PRO A 476 12.66 8.33 21.12
C PRO A 476 13.66 8.81 20.04
N GLU A 477 13.25 8.75 18.78
CA GLU A 477 14.08 9.17 17.65
C GLU A 477 13.46 10.43 17.05
N LYS A 478 14.22 11.53 16.98
CA LYS A 478 13.74 12.77 16.33
C LYS A 478 13.80 12.63 14.81
N LYS A 479 12.90 11.83 14.25
CA LYS A 479 12.83 11.53 12.82
C LYS A 479 11.37 11.51 12.40
N LYS A 480 11.11 12.04 11.21
CA LYS A 480 9.81 11.93 10.53
C LYS A 480 9.59 10.51 10.00
N ASP A 481 9.45 9.52 10.89
CA ASP A 481 9.33 8.10 10.53
C ASP A 481 7.99 7.48 10.95
N GLY A 482 7.10 8.30 11.51
CA GLY A 482 5.77 7.93 11.96
C GLY A 482 5.75 7.14 13.26
N VAL A 483 6.88 7.04 13.98
CA VAL A 483 7.00 6.31 15.24
C VAL A 483 7.04 7.26 16.41
N PHE A 484 6.13 7.09 17.36
CA PHE A 484 6.08 7.92 18.55
C PHE A 484 5.75 7.09 19.79
N TRP A 485 6.03 7.66 20.96
CA TRP A 485 5.54 7.12 22.22
C TRP A 485 4.29 7.86 22.66
N MET A 486 3.41 7.14 23.34
CA MET A 486 2.17 7.68 23.88
C MET A 486 1.86 7.00 25.21
N GLU A 487 1.36 7.78 26.17
CA GLU A 487 0.89 7.25 27.45
C GLU A 487 -0.50 6.62 27.29
N TRP A 488 -0.79 5.57 28.06
CA TRP A 488 -2.06 4.85 28.02
C TRP A 488 -3.28 5.77 28.13
N LYS A 489 -3.20 6.83 28.96
CA LYS A 489 -4.28 7.83 29.10
C LYS A 489 -4.63 8.51 27.77
N ASP A 490 -3.64 8.75 26.92
CA ASP A 490 -3.82 9.37 25.61
C ASP A 490 -4.19 8.32 24.57
N VAL A 491 -3.65 7.09 24.69
CA VAL A 491 -4.04 5.96 23.84
C VAL A 491 -5.56 5.73 23.92
N VAL A 492 -6.11 5.62 25.12
CA VAL A 492 -7.57 5.43 25.27
C VAL A 492 -8.37 6.67 24.88
N LYS A 493 -7.74 7.84 24.75
CA LYS A 493 -8.38 9.08 24.30
C LYS A 493 -8.53 9.14 22.77
N PHE A 494 -7.53 8.67 22.02
CA PHE A 494 -7.48 8.79 20.54
C PHE A 494 -7.70 7.47 19.79
N PHE A 495 -7.71 6.32 20.46
CA PHE A 495 -7.93 5.02 19.85
C PHE A 495 -9.17 4.35 20.47
N GLU A 496 -9.90 3.56 19.68
CA GLU A 496 -11.15 2.92 20.12
C GLU A 496 -11.03 1.42 20.36
N ASP A 497 -10.22 0.74 19.55
CA ASP A 497 -10.04 -0.69 19.63
C ASP A 497 -8.76 -1.14 18.90
N GLY A 498 -8.68 -2.42 18.57
CA GLY A 498 -7.51 -3.02 17.95
C GLY A 498 -7.55 -4.55 18.02
N CYS A 499 -6.46 -5.16 17.53
CA CYS A 499 -6.32 -6.60 17.54
C CYS A 499 -4.90 -7.05 17.86
N VAL A 500 -4.77 -8.31 18.31
CA VAL A 500 -3.49 -9.00 18.44
C VAL A 500 -3.49 -10.22 17.55
N CYS A 501 -2.48 -10.37 16.69
CA CYS A 501 -2.19 -11.60 15.98
C CYS A 501 -1.09 -12.35 16.75
N PHE A 502 -1.38 -13.61 17.14
CA PHE A 502 -0.48 -14.47 17.91
C PHE A 502 0.66 -15.05 17.05
N TYR A 503 1.27 -14.19 16.23
CA TYR A 503 2.29 -14.51 15.24
C TYR A 503 3.50 -15.23 15.85
N ARG A 504 3.73 -16.48 15.43
CA ARG A 504 4.83 -17.34 15.90
C ARG A 504 5.41 -18.21 14.78
N PRO A 505 6.18 -17.63 13.86
CA PRO A 505 6.79 -18.40 12.78
C PRO A 505 7.72 -19.50 13.34
N GLY A 506 7.79 -20.64 12.65
CA GLY A 506 8.61 -21.79 13.07
C GLY A 506 7.98 -22.64 14.18
N ARG A 507 6.64 -22.72 14.23
CA ARG A 507 5.90 -23.69 15.04
C ARG A 507 5.26 -24.74 14.14
N PHE A 508 4.94 -25.89 14.72
CA PHE A 508 4.13 -26.89 14.03
C PHE A 508 2.74 -26.34 13.80
N GLU A 509 2.24 -26.55 12.59
CA GLU A 509 0.96 -26.05 12.12
C GLU A 509 0.21 -27.19 11.45
N TYR A 510 -1.05 -27.35 11.83
CA TYR A 510 -1.97 -28.30 11.22
C TYR A 510 -3.19 -27.52 10.74
N ARG A 511 -3.58 -27.74 9.48
CA ARG A 511 -4.71 -27.07 8.83
C ARG A 511 -5.58 -28.14 8.22
N ILE A 512 -6.78 -28.29 8.77
CA ILE A 512 -7.60 -29.45 8.46
C ILE A 512 -8.96 -28.93 7.97
N PRO A 513 -9.22 -29.00 6.66
CA PRO A 513 -10.54 -28.73 6.12
C PRO A 513 -11.56 -29.69 6.74
N ALA A 514 -12.64 -29.14 7.25
CA ALA A 514 -13.75 -29.88 7.85
C ALA A 514 -15.07 -29.44 7.23
N VAL A 515 -16.06 -30.31 7.27
CA VAL A 515 -17.45 -30.00 6.91
C VAL A 515 -18.35 -30.46 8.04
N PHE A 516 -19.50 -29.80 8.17
CA PHE A 516 -20.56 -30.21 9.07
C PHE A 516 -21.66 -30.88 8.26
N ASP A 517 -22.13 -32.02 8.73
CA ASP A 517 -23.39 -32.62 8.29
C ASP A 517 -24.45 -32.28 9.34
N GLY A 518 -25.30 -31.28 9.03
CA GLY A 518 -26.11 -30.61 10.04
C GLY A 518 -25.24 -29.94 11.11
N GLU A 519 -25.39 -30.37 12.36
CA GLU A 519 -24.61 -29.88 13.52
C GLU A 519 -23.40 -30.76 13.85
N VAL A 520 -23.20 -31.87 13.12
CA VAL A 520 -22.16 -32.86 13.41
C VAL A 520 -20.91 -32.57 12.58
N PRO A 521 -19.74 -32.30 13.18
CA PRO A 521 -18.50 -32.16 12.43
C PRO A 521 -18.05 -33.52 11.90
N ASN A 522 -17.56 -33.57 10.67
CA ASN A 522 -17.00 -34.79 10.10
C ASN A 522 -15.60 -35.16 10.66
N ILE A 523 -15.10 -34.41 11.63
CA ILE A 523 -13.77 -34.59 12.20
C ILE A 523 -13.74 -34.35 13.71
N VAL A 524 -12.95 -35.17 14.40
CA VAL A 524 -12.51 -34.98 15.78
C VAL A 524 -10.98 -35.01 15.81
N LEU A 525 -10.36 -34.12 16.59
CA LEU A 525 -8.91 -34.01 16.69
C LEU A 525 -8.43 -34.44 18.07
N GLU A 526 -7.70 -35.55 18.11
CA GLU A 526 -6.98 -36.00 19.30
C GLU A 526 -5.57 -35.40 19.35
N VAL A 527 -5.18 -34.81 20.49
CA VAL A 527 -3.85 -34.24 20.69
C VAL A 527 -3.14 -34.97 21.83
N VAL A 528 -2.22 -35.87 21.48
CA VAL A 528 -1.46 -36.68 22.44
C VAL A 528 -0.15 -35.98 22.83
N VAL A 529 -0.03 -35.54 24.09
CA VAL A 529 1.17 -34.88 24.62
C VAL A 529 2.06 -35.88 25.37
N LYS A 530 3.04 -36.48 24.68
CA LYS A 530 3.90 -37.57 25.23
C LYS A 530 4.85 -37.17 26.37
N LYS A 531 5.13 -35.88 26.59
CA LYS A 531 6.07 -35.41 27.63
C LYS A 531 5.34 -34.54 28.65
N LYS A 532 5.65 -34.70 29.94
CA LYS A 532 5.19 -33.84 31.07
C LYS A 532 5.76 -32.41 31.02
N LYS A 533 5.76 -31.75 29.86
CA LYS A 533 6.08 -30.33 29.71
C LYS A 533 4.77 -29.57 29.47
N LYS A 534 4.71 -28.32 29.93
CA LYS A 534 3.61 -27.39 29.61
C LYS A 534 3.45 -27.34 28.08
N PHE A 535 2.32 -27.85 27.58
CA PHE A 535 1.94 -27.78 26.18
C PHE A 535 1.06 -26.55 25.97
N LYS A 536 1.38 -25.74 24.95
CA LYS A 536 0.58 -24.59 24.56
C LYS A 536 0.23 -24.72 23.10
N ALA A 537 -1.06 -24.87 22.81
CA ALA A 537 -1.60 -24.81 21.47
C ALA A 537 -2.44 -23.54 21.32
N PHE A 538 -2.55 -23.07 20.07
CA PHE A 538 -3.59 -22.14 19.68
C PHE A 538 -4.49 -22.90 18.71
N VAL A 539 -5.79 -22.82 18.93
CA VAL A 539 -6.78 -23.47 18.08
C VAL A 539 -7.67 -22.40 17.49
N MET A 540 -7.91 -22.50 16.18
CA MET A 540 -8.73 -21.56 15.44
C MET A 540 -9.70 -22.37 14.60
N LEU A 541 -10.99 -22.10 14.80
CA LEU A 541 -12.07 -22.62 13.99
C LEU A 541 -12.56 -21.48 13.11
N GLN A 542 -12.55 -21.69 11.79
CA GLN A 542 -12.87 -20.66 10.81
C GLN A 542 -13.83 -21.22 9.76
N GLN A 543 -14.90 -20.47 9.47
CA GLN A 543 -15.73 -20.70 8.28
C GLN A 543 -15.16 -19.93 7.09
N ARG A 544 -15.56 -20.34 5.88
CA ARG A 544 -15.19 -19.62 4.66
C ARG A 544 -15.67 -18.17 4.73
N GLU A 545 -14.78 -17.27 4.35
CA GLU A 545 -15.10 -15.87 4.19
C GLU A 545 -16.07 -15.67 3.02
N THR A 546 -16.99 -14.74 3.17
CA THR A 546 -18.09 -14.50 2.22
C THR A 546 -17.83 -13.31 1.30
N ARG A 547 -16.73 -12.57 1.54
CA ARG A 547 -16.28 -11.48 0.67
C ARG A 547 -16.17 -11.94 -0.79
N GLY A 548 -16.78 -11.16 -1.68
CA GLY A 548 -16.81 -11.43 -3.12
C GLY A 548 -17.89 -12.41 -3.57
N LEU A 549 -18.65 -13.03 -2.65
CA LEU A 549 -19.79 -13.87 -3.01
C LEU A 549 -21.00 -13.00 -3.42
N PRO A 550 -21.77 -13.41 -4.44
CA PRO A 550 -22.98 -12.70 -4.82
C PRO A 550 -24.05 -12.78 -3.73
N PRO A 551 -24.97 -11.79 -3.65
CA PRO A 551 -26.10 -11.85 -2.74
C PRO A 551 -26.90 -13.15 -2.93
N GLY A 552 -27.22 -13.84 -1.84
CA GLY A 552 -27.98 -15.10 -1.87
C GLY A 552 -27.16 -16.36 -2.17
N HIS A 553 -25.83 -16.26 -2.30
CA HIS A 553 -24.97 -17.45 -2.38
C HIS A 553 -25.17 -18.30 -1.11
N PRO A 554 -25.29 -19.65 -1.18
CA PRO A 554 -25.52 -20.48 0.01
C PRO A 554 -24.49 -20.26 1.12
N GLU A 555 -23.22 -20.11 0.75
CA GLU A 555 -22.12 -19.81 1.69
C GLU A 555 -22.12 -18.36 2.22
N SER A 556 -22.99 -17.46 1.74
CA SER A 556 -23.07 -16.08 2.22
C SER A 556 -23.69 -15.96 3.62
N GLN A 557 -24.42 -16.98 4.07
CA GLN A 557 -24.97 -17.05 5.42
C GLN A 557 -23.95 -17.68 6.37
N GLN A 558 -23.27 -16.85 7.15
CA GLN A 558 -22.40 -17.33 8.22
C GLN A 558 -23.22 -17.92 9.37
N THR A 559 -22.74 -19.04 9.92
CA THR A 559 -23.35 -19.73 11.06
C THR A 559 -22.51 -19.54 12.32
N GLY A 560 -23.14 -19.70 13.49
CA GLY A 560 -22.43 -19.75 14.76
C GLY A 560 -21.58 -21.02 14.82
N LEU A 561 -20.29 -20.86 15.08
CA LEU A 561 -19.36 -21.98 15.24
C LEU A 561 -18.88 -22.06 16.68
N LEU A 562 -18.81 -23.28 17.21
CA LEU A 562 -18.27 -23.56 18.54
C LEU A 562 -17.17 -24.63 18.43
N ILE A 563 -16.12 -24.46 19.22
CA ILE A 563 -15.12 -25.49 19.46
C ILE A 563 -15.15 -25.90 20.92
N THR A 564 -15.22 -27.21 21.16
CA THR A 564 -15.17 -27.79 22.51
C THR A 564 -13.85 -28.53 22.67
N ILE A 565 -13.16 -28.28 23.77
CA ILE A 565 -11.89 -28.95 24.11
C ILE A 565 -12.12 -29.67 25.44
N PHE A 566 -11.96 -30.98 25.43
CA PHE A 566 -12.05 -31.84 26.61
C PHE A 566 -10.76 -32.65 26.76
N ALA A 567 -10.42 -33.02 27.98
CA ALA A 567 -9.40 -34.03 28.21
C ALA A 567 -10.01 -35.40 27.86
N ALA A 568 -9.27 -36.24 27.14
CA ALA A 568 -9.65 -37.64 27.04
C ALA A 568 -9.51 -38.24 28.45
N ASP A 569 -10.63 -38.60 29.06
CA ASP A 569 -10.62 -39.46 30.24
C ASP A 569 -10.00 -40.80 29.80
N GLY A 570 -9.00 -41.25 30.55
CA GLY A 570 -8.23 -42.46 30.23
C GLY A 570 -9.03 -43.75 30.37
#